data_AF-A0A518BVC8-F1
#
_entry.id   AF-A0A518BVC8-F1
#
_cell.length_a   1.000
_cell.length_b   1.000
_cell.length_c   1.000
_cell.angle_alpha   90.00
_cell.angle_beta   90.00
_cell.angle_gamma   90.00
#
_symmetry.space_group_name_H-M   'P 1'
#
loop_
_entity.id
_entity.type
_entity.pdbx_description
1 polymer ?
#
loop_
_entity_poly.entity_id
_entity_poly.type
_entity_poly.pdbx_seq_one_letter_code
_entity_poly.pdbx_strand_id
1 'polypeptide(L)'
;MMRVPCLSVLVALCLCATTWAATPTERAEMRRLLEQRDGLARQLEELDQLAAVRVLDGERPLDLYARQIEVERRLDTLVNRIEMLAARTHQSVPELGTAHELSDEQRARTVERASALLERGRERALAVVRQETEAFLAELDFTEFLSDE
;
A
#
# COMPACT_ATOMS: atom_id res chain seq x y z
N MET A 1 24.93 65.12 2.32
CA MET A 1 25.00 64.44 1.01
C MET A 1 24.73 62.96 1.25
N MET A 2 23.53 62.51 0.90
CA MET A 2 22.98 61.21 1.29
C MET A 2 22.39 60.55 0.05
N ARG A 3 22.41 59.21 0.04
CA ARG A 3 21.88 58.27 -0.99
C ARG A 3 22.92 58.04 -2.09
N VAL A 4 23.43 56.83 -2.31
CA VAL A 4 22.68 55.62 -2.72
C VAL A 4 23.48 54.35 -2.37
N PRO A 5 23.02 53.49 -1.42
CA PRO A 5 23.46 52.09 -1.38
C PRO A 5 22.31 51.09 -1.51
N CYS A 6 21.11 51.52 -1.92
CA CYS A 6 19.93 50.64 -1.98
C CYS A 6 19.72 49.92 -3.33
N LEU A 7 20.45 50.31 -4.39
CA LEU A 7 20.22 49.77 -5.74
C LEU A 7 20.98 48.47 -6.01
N SER A 8 22.10 48.21 -5.31
CA SER A 8 22.89 46.98 -5.47
C SER A 8 22.27 45.76 -4.80
N VAL A 9 21.50 45.93 -3.73
CA VAL A 9 20.84 44.82 -3.01
C VAL A 9 19.65 44.24 -3.82
N LEU A 10 18.97 45.08 -4.61
CA LEU A 10 17.83 44.65 -5.44
C LEU A 10 18.24 43.82 -6.67
N VAL A 11 19.43 44.06 -7.23
CA VAL A 11 19.95 43.29 -8.37
C VAL A 11 20.49 41.92 -7.92
N ALA A 12 21.07 41.82 -6.73
CA ALA A 12 21.53 40.54 -6.17
C ALA A 12 20.36 39.58 -5.85
N LEU A 13 19.17 40.10 -5.54
CA LEU A 13 17.99 39.26 -5.28
C LEU A 13 17.35 38.69 -6.56
N CYS A 14 17.57 39.30 -7.72
CA CYS A 14 16.98 38.83 -8.99
C CYS A 14 17.79 37.71 -9.68
N LEU A 15 19.05 37.49 -9.29
CA LEU A 15 19.90 36.46 -9.90
C LEU A 15 19.73 35.06 -9.30
N CYS A 16 19.05 34.92 -8.16
CA CYS A 16 18.74 33.62 -7.55
C CYS A 16 17.35 33.05 -7.93
N ALA A 17 16.59 33.74 -8.76
CA ALA A 17 15.28 33.29 -9.23
C ALA A 17 15.35 32.55 -10.59
N THR A 18 16.45 31.85 -10.87
CA THR A 18 16.42 30.79 -11.88
C THR A 18 15.63 29.62 -11.29
N THR A 19 14.31 29.78 -11.29
CA THR A 19 13.40 28.66 -11.13
C THR A 19 13.76 27.66 -12.21
N TRP A 20 14.40 26.55 -11.83
CA TRP A 20 14.65 25.41 -12.70
C TRP A 20 13.29 24.80 -13.02
N ALA A 21 12.57 25.44 -13.94
CA ALA A 21 11.29 24.98 -14.42
C ALA A 21 11.52 23.66 -15.14
N ALA A 22 10.81 22.62 -14.70
CA ALA A 22 10.87 21.29 -15.30
C ALA A 22 10.78 21.37 -16.83
N THR A 23 11.71 20.68 -17.49
CA THR A 23 11.81 20.68 -18.95
C THR A 23 10.56 20.03 -19.57
N PRO A 24 10.19 20.36 -20.83
CA PRO A 24 9.06 19.73 -21.51
C PRO A 24 9.16 18.19 -21.55
N THR A 25 10.39 17.69 -21.65
CA THR A 25 10.72 16.25 -21.61
C THR A 25 10.39 15.62 -20.26
N GLU A 26 10.75 16.28 -19.15
CA GLU A 26 10.45 15.78 -17.81
C GLU A 26 8.95 15.80 -17.51
N ARG A 27 8.22 16.82 -18.00
CA ARG A 27 6.75 16.85 -17.87
C ARG A 27 6.08 15.72 -18.64
N ALA A 28 6.59 15.38 -19.82
CA ALA A 28 6.07 14.27 -20.62
C ALA A 28 6.37 12.92 -19.94
N GLU A 29 7.57 12.75 -19.38
CA GLU A 29 7.93 11.56 -18.59
C GLU A 29 7.05 11.43 -17.35
N MET A 30 6.86 12.52 -16.58
CA MET A 30 5.99 12.55 -15.41
C MET A 30 4.56 12.11 -15.77
N ARG A 31 3.99 12.67 -16.85
CA ARG A 31 2.64 12.31 -17.31
C ARG A 31 2.54 10.83 -17.66
N ARG A 32 3.51 10.30 -18.40
CA ARG A 32 3.56 8.87 -18.75
C ARG A 32 3.63 7.98 -17.52
N LEU A 33 4.44 8.35 -16.52
CA LEU A 33 4.52 7.59 -15.28
C LEU A 33 3.19 7.64 -14.53
N LEU A 34 2.55 8.80 -14.41
CA LEU A 34 1.24 8.94 -13.78
C LEU A 34 0.16 8.09 -14.48
N GLU A 35 0.11 8.08 -15.81
CA GLU A 35 -0.82 7.24 -16.56
C GLU A 35 -0.58 5.74 -16.31
N GLN A 36 0.68 5.32 -16.20
CA GLN A 36 1.04 3.94 -15.87
C GLN A 36 0.68 3.57 -14.43
N ARG A 37 0.91 4.49 -13.47
CA ARG A 37 0.52 4.34 -12.06
C ARG A 37 -0.98 4.10 -11.95
N ASP A 38 -1.78 4.95 -12.59
CA ASP A 38 -3.24 4.88 -12.54
C ASP A 38 -3.78 3.65 -13.29
N GLY A 39 -3.05 3.14 -14.28
CA GLY A 39 -3.31 1.85 -14.91
C GLY A 39 -3.10 0.67 -13.95
N LEU A 40 -1.96 0.63 -13.24
CA LEU A 40 -1.65 -0.42 -12.27
C LEU A 40 -2.58 -0.38 -11.05
N ALA A 41 -2.96 0.82 -10.58
CA ALA A 41 -3.91 0.97 -9.48
C ALA A 41 -5.28 0.37 -9.81
N ARG A 42 -5.81 0.63 -11.02
CA ARG A 42 -7.05 0.01 -11.49
C ARG A 42 -6.93 -1.51 -11.64
N GLN A 43 -5.80 -1.98 -12.15
CA GLN A 43 -5.55 -3.42 -12.25
C GLN A 43 -5.52 -4.10 -10.87
N LEU A 44 -4.97 -3.45 -9.85
CA LEU A 44 -4.96 -3.96 -8.49
C LEU A 44 -6.39 -4.07 -7.94
N GLU A 45 -7.20 -3.03 -8.14
CA GLU A 45 -8.62 -3.02 -7.74
C GLU A 45 -9.43 -4.14 -8.41
N GLU A 46 -9.21 -4.39 -9.71
CA GLU A 46 -9.85 -5.49 -10.43
C GLU A 46 -9.45 -6.86 -9.84
N LEU A 47 -8.15 -7.04 -9.51
CA LEU A 47 -7.67 -8.27 -8.89
C LEU A 47 -8.26 -8.47 -7.49
N ASP A 48 -8.39 -7.41 -6.70
CA ASP A 48 -9.04 -7.44 -5.38
C ASP A 48 -10.50 -7.86 -5.48
N GLN A 49 -11.26 -7.29 -6.41
CA GLN A 49 -12.66 -7.65 -6.63
C GLN A 49 -12.79 -9.14 -7.03
N LEU A 50 -11.92 -9.62 -7.94
CA LEU A 50 -11.91 -11.01 -8.36
C LEU A 50 -11.53 -11.96 -7.21
N ALA A 51 -10.53 -11.60 -6.39
CA ALA A 51 -10.13 -12.39 -5.23
C ALA A 51 -11.26 -12.44 -4.19
N ALA A 52 -11.96 -11.33 -3.96
CA ALA A 52 -13.10 -11.28 -3.06
C ALA A 52 -14.24 -12.21 -3.51
N VAL A 53 -14.58 -12.23 -4.80
CA VAL A 53 -15.60 -13.15 -5.35
C VAL A 53 -15.19 -14.61 -5.12
N ARG A 54 -13.95 -14.98 -5.45
CA ARG A 54 -13.43 -16.34 -5.25
C ARG A 54 -13.49 -16.79 -3.78
N VAL A 55 -13.18 -15.89 -2.85
CA VAL A 55 -13.28 -16.17 -1.41
C VAL A 55 -14.73 -16.39 -0.98
N LEU A 56 -15.67 -15.61 -1.52
CA LEU A 56 -17.10 -15.78 -1.25
C LEU A 56 -17.62 -17.14 -1.75
N ASP A 57 -17.06 -17.64 -2.86
CA ASP A 57 -17.35 -18.96 -3.41
C ASP A 57 -16.65 -20.10 -2.65
N GLY A 58 -15.86 -19.79 -1.61
CA GLY A 58 -15.14 -20.76 -0.80
C GLY A 58 -13.82 -21.26 -1.41
N GLU A 59 -13.38 -20.65 -2.52
CA GLU A 59 -12.09 -20.96 -3.13
C GLU A 59 -10.94 -20.22 -2.44
N ARG A 60 -9.71 -20.74 -2.64
CA ARG A 60 -8.47 -20.07 -2.21
C ARG A 60 -7.81 -19.42 -3.44
N PRO A 61 -7.89 -18.10 -3.65
CA PRO A 61 -7.40 -17.44 -4.85
C PRO A 61 -5.89 -17.15 -4.79
N LEU A 62 -5.07 -18.18 -4.57
CA LEU A 62 -3.61 -18.05 -4.40
C LEU A 62 -2.93 -17.44 -5.62
N ASP A 63 -3.42 -17.75 -6.81
CA ASP A 63 -2.95 -17.21 -8.09
C ASP A 63 -3.25 -15.72 -8.23
N LEU A 64 -4.42 -15.26 -7.78
CA LEU A 64 -4.78 -13.84 -7.77
C LEU A 64 -3.93 -13.08 -6.75
N TYR A 65 -3.73 -13.61 -5.54
CA TYR A 65 -2.85 -13.00 -4.55
C TYR A 65 -1.41 -12.88 -5.04
N ALA A 66 -0.89 -13.89 -5.73
CA ALA A 66 0.45 -13.80 -6.33
C ALA A 66 0.54 -12.68 -7.37
N ARG A 67 -0.50 -12.50 -8.19
CA ARG A 67 -0.58 -11.40 -9.17
C ARG A 67 -0.71 -10.03 -8.52
N GLN A 68 -1.46 -9.93 -7.42
CA GLN A 68 -1.56 -8.68 -6.65
C GLN A 68 -0.19 -8.24 -6.14
N ILE A 69 0.57 -9.14 -5.51
CA ILE A 69 1.93 -8.85 -5.02
C ILE A 69 2.84 -8.38 -6.16
N GLU A 70 2.70 -8.97 -7.36
CA GLU A 70 3.47 -8.54 -8.52
C GLU A 70 3.08 -7.12 -8.98
N VAL A 71 1.78 -6.81 -9.04
CA VAL A 71 1.26 -5.49 -9.42
C VAL A 71 1.65 -4.43 -8.39
N GLU A 72 1.55 -4.73 -7.09
CA GLU A 72 1.97 -3.86 -5.98
C GLU A 72 3.46 -3.50 -6.09
N ARG A 73 4.34 -4.49 -6.28
CA ARG A 73 5.79 -4.22 -6.46
C ARG A 73 6.08 -3.31 -7.65
N ARG A 74 5.35 -3.50 -8.75
CA ARG A 74 5.47 -2.63 -9.94
C ARG A 74 4.98 -1.22 -9.64
N LEU A 75 3.88 -1.09 -8.90
CA LEU A 75 3.32 0.19 -8.47
C LEU A 75 4.31 0.93 -7.56
N ASP A 76 4.88 0.28 -6.55
CA ASP A 76 5.88 0.85 -5.64
C ASP A 76 7.11 1.36 -6.39
N THR A 77 7.62 0.54 -7.32
CA THR A 77 8.76 0.91 -8.17
C THR A 77 8.47 2.19 -8.96
N LEU A 78 7.24 2.31 -9.46
CA LEU A 78 6.79 3.41 -10.27
C LEU A 78 6.57 4.68 -9.42
N VAL A 79 5.94 4.55 -8.25
CA VAL A 79 5.76 5.63 -7.28
C VAL A 79 7.11 6.21 -6.86
N ASN A 80 8.08 5.36 -6.51
CA ASN A 80 9.45 5.81 -6.19
C ASN A 80 10.06 6.63 -7.34
N ARG A 81 9.87 6.20 -8.59
CA ARG A 81 10.37 6.94 -9.76
C ARG A 81 9.66 8.29 -9.95
N ILE A 82 8.35 8.35 -9.73
CA ILE A 82 7.58 9.60 -9.74
C ILE A 82 8.08 10.54 -8.66
N GLU A 83 8.25 10.06 -7.43
CA GLU A 83 8.73 10.86 -6.30
C GLU A 83 10.14 11.41 -6.55
N MET A 84 11.05 10.58 -7.07
CA MET A 84 12.39 11.02 -7.46
C MET A 84 12.35 12.11 -8.54
N LEU A 85 11.52 11.94 -9.56
CA LEU A 85 11.37 12.92 -10.63
C LEU A 85 10.73 14.22 -10.11
N ALA A 86 9.73 14.12 -9.24
CA ALA A 86 9.05 15.24 -8.62
C ALA A 86 9.99 16.03 -7.70
N ALA A 87 10.77 15.34 -6.87
CA ALA A 87 11.79 15.95 -6.02
C ALA A 87 12.84 16.71 -6.83
N ARG A 88 13.32 16.13 -7.93
CA ARG A 88 14.30 16.77 -8.83
C ARG A 88 13.73 18.00 -9.54
N THR A 89 12.47 17.95 -9.91
CA THR A 89 11.80 19.01 -10.69
C THR A 89 11.03 20.01 -9.84
N HIS A 90 11.10 19.89 -8.52
CA HIS A 90 10.31 20.68 -7.55
C HIS A 90 8.80 20.68 -7.86
N GLN A 91 8.28 19.55 -8.35
CA GLN A 91 6.86 19.34 -8.62
C GLN A 91 6.21 18.62 -7.45
N SER A 92 4.90 18.83 -7.26
CA SER A 92 4.10 17.98 -6.38
C SER A 92 3.70 16.71 -7.12
N VAL A 93 3.67 15.59 -6.39
CA VAL A 93 3.08 14.35 -6.88
C VAL A 93 1.57 14.43 -6.67
N PRO A 94 0.74 14.30 -7.71
CA PRO A 94 -0.71 14.25 -7.51
C PRO A 94 -1.07 12.99 -6.72
N GLU A 95 -1.93 13.14 -5.73
CA GLU A 95 -2.42 12.02 -4.93
C GLU A 95 -3.11 10.99 -5.84
N LEU A 96 -2.93 9.71 -5.52
CA LEU A 96 -3.79 8.66 -6.09
C LEU A 96 -5.20 8.96 -5.61
N GLY A 97 -6.12 9.19 -6.54
CA GLY A 97 -7.53 9.36 -6.19
C GLY A 97 -7.93 8.15 -5.36
N THR A 98 -8.37 8.38 -4.13
CA THR A 98 -8.91 7.32 -3.29
C THR A 98 -10.04 6.68 -4.08
N ALA A 99 -9.89 5.39 -4.40
CA ALA A 99 -10.98 4.59 -4.95
C ALA A 99 -12.18 4.85 -4.05
N HIS A 100 -13.26 5.36 -4.68
CA HIS A 100 -14.46 5.95 -4.10
C HIS A 100 -14.49 5.87 -2.57
N GLU A 101 -14.40 7.02 -1.88
CA GLU A 101 -14.68 7.07 -0.44
C GLU A 101 -16.00 6.33 -0.18
N LEU A 102 -15.88 5.09 0.32
CA LEU A 102 -17.03 4.27 0.66
C LEU A 102 -17.82 5.10 1.65
N SER A 103 -19.13 5.26 1.39
CA SER A 103 -19.96 5.93 2.38
C SER A 103 -19.79 5.23 3.73
N ASP A 104 -19.95 5.96 4.83
CA ASP A 104 -19.79 5.40 6.18
C ASP A 104 -20.61 4.11 6.37
N GLU A 105 -21.77 4.03 5.70
CA GLU A 105 -22.64 2.87 5.69
C GLU A 105 -22.07 1.68 4.91
N GLN A 106 -21.44 1.92 3.76
CA GLN A 106 -20.73 0.88 3.00
C GLN A 106 -19.49 0.40 3.75
N ARG A 107 -18.76 1.30 4.42
CA ARG A 107 -17.61 0.97 5.25
C ARG A 107 -18.01 0.09 6.44
N ALA A 108 -19.10 0.45 7.14
CA ALA A 108 -19.63 -0.34 8.26
C ALA A 108 -20.01 -1.77 7.85
N ARG A 109 -20.72 -1.92 6.72
CA ARG A 109 -21.12 -3.24 6.19
C ARG A 109 -19.92 -4.09 5.76
N THR A 110 -18.88 -3.48 5.19
CA THR A 110 -17.64 -4.17 4.82
C THR A 110 -16.88 -4.64 6.06
N VAL A 111 -16.78 -3.81 7.10
CA VAL A 111 -16.15 -4.16 8.39
C VAL A 111 -16.89 -5.30 9.07
N GLU A 112 -18.23 -5.28 9.07
CA GLU A 112 -19.05 -6.34 9.66
C GLU A 112 -18.84 -7.68 8.94
N ARG A 113 -18.86 -7.68 7.60
CA ARG A 113 -18.59 -8.89 6.79
C ARG A 113 -17.17 -9.42 6.98
N ALA A 114 -16.17 -8.53 7.00
CA ALA A 114 -14.78 -8.90 7.24
C ALA A 114 -14.60 -9.51 8.63
N SER A 115 -15.22 -8.91 9.66
CA SER A 115 -15.20 -9.43 11.03
C SER A 115 -15.81 -10.82 11.12
N ALA A 116 -16.93 -11.07 10.45
CA ALA A 116 -17.56 -12.39 10.43
C ALA A 116 -16.68 -13.47 9.75
N LEU A 117 -15.97 -13.13 8.68
CA LEU A 117 -15.02 -14.03 8.02
C LEU A 117 -13.78 -14.30 8.89
N LEU A 118 -13.27 -13.27 9.57
CA LEU A 118 -12.14 -13.38 10.49
C LEU A 118 -12.47 -14.26 11.71
N GLU A 119 -13.64 -14.10 12.32
CA GLU A 119 -14.06 -14.97 13.44
C GLU A 119 -14.17 -16.44 13.01
N ARG A 120 -14.73 -16.73 11.84
CA ARG A 120 -14.73 -18.10 11.29
C ARG A 120 -13.32 -18.62 11.01
N GLY A 121 -12.38 -17.75 10.65
CA GLY A 121 -10.96 -18.09 10.54
C GLY A 121 -10.35 -18.43 11.90
N ARG A 122 -10.64 -17.61 12.91
CA ARG A 122 -10.17 -17.76 14.28
C ARG A 122 -10.65 -19.05 14.92
N GLU A 123 -11.93 -19.38 14.78
CA GLU A 123 -12.51 -20.63 15.28
C GLU A 123 -11.81 -21.86 14.68
N ARG A 124 -11.58 -21.87 13.36
CA ARG A 124 -10.86 -22.97 12.69
C ARG A 124 -9.42 -23.09 13.16
N ALA A 125 -8.71 -21.96 13.30
CA ALA A 125 -7.34 -21.95 13.79
C ALA A 125 -7.27 -22.47 15.24
N LEU A 126 -8.19 -22.03 16.11
CA LEU A 126 -8.28 -22.50 17.49
C LEU A 126 -8.59 -24.00 17.58
N ALA A 127 -9.45 -24.52 16.71
CA ALA A 127 -9.74 -25.95 16.67
C ALA A 127 -8.48 -26.77 16.33
N VAL A 128 -7.69 -26.34 15.35
CA VAL A 128 -6.41 -26.98 14.99
C VAL A 128 -5.41 -26.89 16.14
N VAL A 129 -5.22 -25.70 16.72
CA VAL A 129 -4.30 -25.51 17.86
C VAL A 129 -4.69 -26.40 19.03
N ARG A 130 -5.98 -26.51 19.34
CA ARG A 130 -6.48 -27.38 20.41
C ARG A 130 -6.16 -28.85 20.12
N GLN A 131 -6.46 -29.31 18.91
CA GLN A 131 -6.19 -30.69 18.50
C GLN A 131 -4.70 -31.02 18.58
N GLU A 132 -3.82 -30.14 18.10
CA GLU A 132 -2.38 -30.36 18.17
C GLU A 132 -1.84 -30.28 19.61
N THR A 133 -2.40 -29.40 20.44
CA THR A 133 -2.05 -29.34 21.86
C THR A 133 -2.46 -30.62 22.59
N GLU A 134 -3.66 -31.15 22.33
CA GLU A 134 -4.13 -32.42 22.92
C GLU A 134 -3.26 -33.60 22.47
N ALA A 135 -2.88 -33.66 21.19
CA ALA A 135 -1.95 -34.67 20.68
C ALA A 135 -0.57 -34.57 21.36
N PHE A 136 -0.01 -33.37 21.44
CA PHE A 136 1.27 -33.11 22.11
C PHE A 136 1.24 -33.50 23.59
N LEU A 137 0.18 -33.12 24.33
CA LEU A 137 0.03 -33.49 25.74
C LEU A 137 -0.13 -34.99 25.95
N ALA A 138 -0.74 -35.71 25.00
CA ALA A 138 -0.86 -37.16 25.05
C ALA A 138 0.46 -37.90 24.75
N GLU A 139 1.39 -37.26 24.04
CA GLU A 139 2.74 -37.77 23.80
C GLU A 139 3.69 -37.56 25.00
N LEU A 140 3.33 -36.68 25.94
CA LEU A 140 4.12 -36.48 27.15
C LEU A 140 3.94 -37.67 28.09
N ASP A 141 4.99 -38.46 28.23
CA ASP A 141 5.07 -39.52 29.24
C ASP A 141 5.41 -38.92 30.61
N PHE A 142 4.38 -38.70 31.43
CA PHE A 142 4.55 -38.20 32.80
C PHE A 142 5.00 -39.28 33.79
N THR A 143 5.15 -40.53 33.35
CA THR A 143 5.48 -41.65 34.24
C THR A 143 6.86 -41.50 34.87
N GLU A 144 7.80 -40.83 34.16
CA GLU A 144 9.15 -40.51 34.68
C GLU A 144 9.12 -39.44 35.79
N PHE A 145 8.07 -38.62 35.88
CA PHE A 145 7.90 -37.60 36.93
C PHE A 145 7.09 -38.07 38.13
N LEU A 146 6.42 -39.22 38.04
CA LEU A 146 5.54 -39.77 39.08
C LEU A 146 6.19 -40.91 39.88
N SER A 147 7.42 -41.31 39.54
CA SER A 147 8.10 -42.49 40.11
C SER A 147 9.07 -42.21 41.28
N ASP A 148 9.04 -41.03 41.89
CA ASP A 148 9.79 -40.75 43.13
C ASP A 148 8.91 -41.02 44.38
N GLU A 149 8.71 -42.31 44.69
CA GLU A 149 8.41 -42.85 46.03
C GLU A 149 9.14 -44.20 46.21
#